data_AF-A0A437MYT8-F1
#
_entry.id   AF-A0A437MYT8-F1
#
_cell.length_a   1.000
_cell.length_b   1.000
_cell.length_c   1.000
_cell.angle_alpha   90.00
_cell.angle_beta   90.00
_cell.angle_gamma   90.00
#
_symmetry.space_group_name_H-M   'P 1'
#
loop_
_entity.id
_entity.type
_entity.pdbx_description
1 polymer ?
#
loop_
_entity_poly.entity_id
_entity_poly.type
_entity_poly.pdbx_seq_one_letter_code
_entity_poly.pdbx_strand_id
1 'polypeptide(L)' 'MSIIFFLIGCSILLALGFLCAFFWAQRQGQHDDLYTPSVRILLDDDEPKEK' A
#
# COMPACT_ATOMS: atom_id res chain seq x y z
N MET A 1 -6.48 -8.47 -36.79
CA MET A 1 -6.19 -7.02 -36.63
C MET A 1 -7.13 -6.32 -35.64
N SER A 2 -8.43 -6.64 -35.59
CA SER A 2 -9.36 -6.07 -34.59
C SER A 2 -8.98 -6.36 -33.12
N ILE A 3 -8.51 -7.58 -32.84
CA ILE A 3 -8.13 -8.01 -31.47
C ILE A 3 -7.03 -7.14 -30.84
N ILE A 4 -6.16 -6.55 -31.67
CA ILE A 4 -5.05 -5.71 -31.20
C ILE A 4 -5.58 -4.45 -30.54
N PHE A 5 -6.64 -3.83 -31.09
CA PHE A 5 -7.27 -2.65 -30.50
C PHE A 5 -7.93 -2.97 -29.15
N PHE A 6 -8.53 -4.15 -29.01
CA PHE A 6 -9.07 -4.61 -27.73
C PHE A 6 -7.97 -4.81 -26.68
N LEU A 7 -6.85 -5.44 -27.07
CA LEU A 7 -5.71 -5.66 -26.19
C LEU A 7 -5.05 -4.35 -25.74
N ILE A 8 -4.97 -3.35 -26.63
CA ILE A 8 -4.49 -2.01 -26.30
C ILE A 8 -5.41 -1.34 -25.27
N GLY A 9 -6.73 -1.43 -25.45
CA GLY A 9 -7.67 -0.89 -24.47
C GLY A 9 -7.54 -1.57 -23.10
N CYS A 10 -7.38 -2.89 -23.10
CA CYS A 10 -7.20 -3.68 -21.88
C CYS A 10 -5.89 -3.32 -21.15
N SER A 11 -4.77 -3.14 -21.88
CA SER A 11 -3.49 -2.76 -21.28
C SER A 11 -3.51 -1.36 -20.66
N ILE A 12 -4.18 -0.40 -21.31
CA ILE A 12 -4.36 0.95 -20.76
C ILE A 12 -5.20 0.91 -19.48
N LEU A 13 -6.30 0.14 -19.47
CA LEU A 13 -7.11 -0.06 -18.27
C LEU A 13 -6.29 -0.64 -17.12
N LEU A 14 -5.47 -1.65 -17.41
CA LEU A 14 -4.59 -2.29 -16.43
C LEU A 14 -3.56 -1.31 -15.88
N ALA A 15 -2.93 -0.50 -16.75
CA ALA A 15 -1.97 0.52 -16.36
C ALA A 15 -2.60 1.59 -15.46
N LEU A 16 -3.80 2.08 -15.81
CA LEU A 16 -4.54 3.03 -14.99
C LEU A 16 -4.98 2.43 -13.65
N GLY A 17 -5.37 1.15 -13.64
CA GLY A 17 -5.68 0.42 -12.40
C GLY A 17 -4.50 0.39 -11.44
N PHE A 18 -3.30 0.04 -11.95
CA PHE A 18 -2.08 0.07 -11.15
C PHE A 18 -1.71 1.47 -10.69
N LEU A 19 -1.89 2.48 -11.53
CA LEU A 19 -1.62 3.88 -11.16
C LEU A 19 -2.55 4.36 -10.04
N CYS A 20 -3.84 4.05 -10.11
CA CYS A 20 -4.80 4.35 -9.04
C CYS A 20 -4.45 3.62 -7.73
N ALA A 21 -4.11 2.33 -7.81
CA ALA A 21 -3.67 1.55 -6.67
C ALA A 21 -2.40 2.12 -6.03
N PHE A 22 -1.45 2.58 -6.85
CA PHE A 22 -0.23 3.25 -6.39
C PHE A 22 -0.55 4.50 -5.57
N PHE A 23 -1.40 5.40 -6.07
CA PHE A 23 -1.80 6.58 -5.31
C PHE A 23 -2.59 6.26 -4.04
N TRP A 24 -3.42 5.21 -4.06
CA TRP A 24 -4.13 4.76 -2.86
C TRP A 24 -3.16 4.22 -1.79
N ALA A 25 -2.15 3.45 -2.19
CA ALA A 25 -1.12 2.95 -1.29
C ALA A 25 -0.28 4.09 -0.68
N GLN A 26 0.10 5.08 -1.49
CA GLN A 26 0.83 6.26 -0.99
C GLN A 26 0.01 7.09 0.01
N ARG A 27 -1.31 7.16 -0.15
CA ARG A 27 -2.20 7.89 0.77
C ARG A 27 -2.48 7.17 2.09
N GLN A 28 -2.18 5.88 2.21
CA GLN A 28 -2.46 5.10 3.43
C GLN A 28 -1.47 5.39 4.57
N GLY A 29 -0.52 6.31 4.42
CA GLY A 29 0.42 6.67 5.49
C GLY A 29 1.35 5.54 5.91
N GLN A 30 1.40 4.44 5.14
CA GLN A 30 2.23 3.27 5.42
C GLN A 30 3.72 3.61 5.51
N HIS A 31 4.15 4.72 4.88
CA HIS A 31 5.53 5.19 4.89
C HIS A 31 5.85 6.17 6.02
N ASP A 32 4.86 6.60 6.80
CA ASP A 32 5.06 7.63 7.83
C ASP A 32 5.74 7.06 9.08
N ASP A 33 5.63 5.76 9.32
CA ASP A 33 6.20 5.09 10.48
C ASP A 33 7.50 4.34 10.14
N LEU A 34 8.62 5.09 10.18
CA LEU A 34 9.96 4.57 9.87
C LEU A 34 10.73 4.08 11.11
N TYR A 35 10.20 4.29 12.33
CA TYR A 35 10.95 4.11 13.58
C TYR A 35 10.16 3.37 14.67
N THR A 36 8.88 3.68 14.85
CA THR A 36 8.05 3.11 15.92
C THR A 36 7.89 1.58 15.86
N PRO A 37 7.87 0.88 14.69
CA PRO A 37 7.57 -0.56 14.67
C PRO A 37 8.66 -1.40 15.35
N SER A 38 9.93 -1.02 15.15
CA SER A 38 11.08 -1.77 15.70
C SER A 38 11.25 -1.55 17.20
N VAL A 39 10.82 -0.40 17.72
CA VAL A 39 10.97 -0.04 19.13
C VAL A 39 9.74 -0.42 19.95
N ARG A 40 8.57 -0.57 19.31
CA ARG A 40 7.32 -1.01 19.97
C ARG A 40 7.51 -2.30 20.76
N ILE A 41 8.17 -3.32 20.19
CA ILE A 41 8.38 -4.61 20.89
C ILE A 41 9.30 -4.50 22.12
N LEU A 42 10.15 -3.47 22.18
CA LEU A 42 11.04 -3.22 23.32
C LEU A 42 10.36 -2.37 24.40
N LEU A 43 9.32 -1.61 24.05
CA LEU A 43 8.59 -0.71 24.95
C LEU A 43 7.26 -1.29 25.44
N ASP A 44 6.68 -2.26 24.72
CA ASP A 44 5.42 -2.93 25.07
C ASP A 44 5.55 -3.83 26.33
N ASP A 45 6.77 -4.16 26.75
CA ASP A 45 7.03 -4.99 27.95
C ASP A 45 6.95 -4.19 29.26
N ASP A 46 6.94 -2.85 29.21
CA ASP A 46 6.94 -1.97 30.40
C ASP A 46 5.55 -1.49 30.83
N GLU A 47 4.48 -1.76 30.07
CA GLU A 47 3.12 -1.38 30.49
C GLU A 47 2.54 -2.42 31.47
N PRO A 48 2.29 -2.06 32.74
CA PRO A 48 1.60 -2.95 33.66
C PRO A 48 0.21 -3.21 33.09
N LYS A 49 -0.13 -4.48 32.86
CA LYS A 49 -1.50 -4.90 32.55
C LYS A 49 -2.39 -4.54 33.75
N GLU A 50 -2.98 -3.36 33.72
CA GLU A 50 -4.07 -3.02 34.62
C GLU A 50 -5.23 -3.98 34.31
N LYS A 51 -5.66 -4.72 35.34
CA LYS A 51 -6.71 -5.73 35.24
C LYS A 51 -8.09 -5.11 35.10
#